data_AF-A0A524G2M2-F1
#
_entry.id   AF-A0A524G2M2-F1
#
_cell.length_a   1.000
_cell.length_b   1.000
_cell.length_c   1.000
_cell.angle_alpha   90.00
_cell.angle_beta   90.00
_cell.angle_gamma   90.00
#
_symmetry.space_group_name_H-M   'P 1'
#
loop_
_entity.id
_entity.type
_entity.pdbx_description
1 polymer ?
#
loop_
_entity_poly.entity_id
_entity_poly.type
_entity_poly.pdbx_seq_one_letter_code
_entity_poly.pdbx_strand_id
1 'polypeptide(L)' 'MSAAWGLLPLGMDESDLMMLLLALFLLAVIVIAMFIALPWYYAILGTLGLIGAIYYGVWELRKGELE' A
#
# COMPACT_ATOMS: atom_id res chain seq x y z
N MET A 1 10.76 -28.80 -6.94
CA MET A 1 9.68 -27.80 -6.77
C MET A 1 10.32 -26.43 -6.50
N SER A 2 10.87 -25.81 -7.55
CA SER A 2 11.75 -24.62 -7.49
C SER A 2 11.30 -23.57 -8.52
N ALA A 3 10.11 -23.01 -8.34
CA ALA A 3 9.60 -21.94 -9.19
C ALA A 3 8.42 -21.23 -8.50
N ALA A 4 8.70 -20.14 -7.75
CA ALA A 4 7.74 -19.07 -7.43
C ALA A 4 8.30 -18.01 -6.46
N TRP A 5 9.41 -18.28 -5.77
CA TRP A 5 10.04 -17.33 -4.84
C TRP A 5 10.87 -16.22 -5.51
N GLY A 6 10.99 -16.23 -6.84
CA GLY A 6 11.80 -15.28 -7.60
C GLY A 6 11.14 -13.92 -7.90
N LEU A 7 9.97 -13.64 -7.32
CA LEU A 7 9.23 -12.36 -7.48
C LEU A 7 9.08 -11.57 -6.18
N LEU A 8 9.51 -12.11 -5.04
CA LEU A 8 9.63 -11.32 -3.82
C LEU A 8 10.96 -10.55 -3.88
N PRO A 9 11.01 -9.29 -3.42
CA PRO A 9 12.26 -8.55 -3.30
C PRO A 9 13.15 -9.26 -2.27
N LEU A 10 13.97 -10.20 -2.74
CA LEU A 10 14.88 -11.02 -1.96
C LEU A 10 16.02 -10.14 -1.45
N GLY A 11 15.81 -9.59 -0.26
CA GLY A 11 16.68 -8.65 0.45
C GLY A 11 15.99 -7.93 1.61
N MET A 12 14.68 -8.09 1.78
CA MET A 12 13.95 -7.56 2.93
C MET A 12 13.96 -8.55 4.10
N ASP A 13 14.13 -8.04 5.31
CA ASP A 13 14.00 -8.81 6.53
C ASP A 13 12.57 -9.37 6.67
N GLU A 14 12.43 -10.53 7.32
CA GLU A 14 11.12 -11.18 7.51
C GLU A 14 10.11 -10.25 8.22
N SER A 15 10.60 -9.42 9.15
CA SER A 15 9.80 -8.39 9.83
C SER A 15 9.23 -7.36 8.86
N ASP A 16 10.00 -6.94 7.86
CA ASP A 16 9.61 -5.91 6.90
C ASP A 16 8.59 -6.47 5.92
N LEU A 17 8.76 -7.71 5.50
CA LEU A 17 7.77 -8.42 4.69
C LEU A 17 6.44 -8.55 5.43
N MET A 18 6.49 -8.93 6.72
CA MET A 18 5.29 -9.04 7.56
C MET A 18 4.60 -7.68 7.76
N MET A 19 5.39 -6.62 7.98
CA MET A 19 4.87 -5.25 8.12
C MET A 19 4.22 -4.77 6.82
N LEU A 20 4.83 -5.03 5.67
CA LEU A 20 4.27 -4.70 4.35
C LEU A 20 2.93 -5.42 4.12
N LEU A 21 2.88 -6.74 4.39
CA LEU A 21 1.66 -7.53 4.24
C LEU A 21 0.54 -7.03 5.16
N LEU A 22 0.88 -6.70 6.42
CA LEU A 22 -0.08 -6.12 7.37
C LEU A 22 -0.60 -4.76 6.88
N ALA A 23 0.29 -3.90 6.38
CA ALA A 23 -0.10 -2.59 5.84
C ALA A 23 -1.04 -2.73 4.62
N LEU A 24 -0.74 -3.65 3.70
CA LEU A 24 -1.60 -3.94 2.55
C LEU A 24 -2.96 -4.50 2.98
N PHE A 25 -2.98 -5.38 3.97
CA PHE A 25 -4.23 -5.93 4.53
C PHE A 25 -5.09 -4.82 5.14
N LEU A 26 -4.52 -3.97 5.99
CA LEU A 26 -5.23 -2.85 6.59
C LEU A 26 -5.75 -1.86 5.54
N LEU A 27 -4.95 -1.54 4.53
CA LEU A 27 -5.37 -0.67 3.43
C LEU A 27 -6.56 -1.25 2.68
N ALA A 28 -6.54 -2.56 2.38
CA ALA A 28 -7.66 -3.23 1.73
C ALA A 28 -8.94 -3.20 2.58
N VAL A 29 -8.81 -3.45 3.89
CA VAL A 29 -9.95 -3.37 4.84
C VAL A 29 -10.55 -1.96 4.86
N ILE A 30 -9.71 -0.91 4.88
CA ILE A 30 -10.16 0.49 4.84
C ILE A 30 -10.95 0.77 3.56
N VAL A 31 -10.40 0.39 2.40
CA VAL A 31 -11.07 0.61 1.11
C VAL A 31 -12.41 -0.11 1.08
N ILE A 32 -12.46 -1.39 1.46
CA ILE A 32 -13.71 -2.16 1.51
C ILE A 32 -14.73 -1.50 2.46
N ALA A 33 -14.29 -1.08 3.65
CA ALA A 33 -15.14 -0.42 4.63
C ALA A 33 -15.74 0.90 4.08
N MET A 34 -14.96 1.66 3.29
CA MET A 34 -15.47 2.87 2.62
C MET A 34 -16.56 2.56 1.61
N PHE A 35 -16.40 1.51 0.80
CA PHE A 35 -17.42 1.10 -0.18
C PHE A 35 -18.69 0.53 0.47
N ILE A 36 -18.60 0.03 1.70
CA ILE A 36 -19.77 -0.43 2.48
C ILE A 36 -20.47 0.74 3.18
N ALA A 37 -19.70 1.66 3.78
CA ALA A 37 -20.23 2.71 4.66
C ALA A 37 -20.64 3.99 3.91
N LEU A 38 -20.06 4.26 2.74
CA LEU A 38 -20.27 5.50 1.98
C LEU A 38 -20.88 5.22 0.60
N PRO A 39 -21.63 6.20 0.05
CA PRO A 39 -22.02 6.18 -1.36
C PRO A 39 -20.81 6.02 -2.30
N TRP A 40 -21.03 5.32 -3.41
CA TRP A 40 -19.99 4.95 -4.38
C TRP A 40 -19.09 6.11 -4.81
N TYR A 41 -19.66 7.31 -5.04
CA TYR A 41 -18.91 8.48 -5.47
C TYR A 41 -17.96 9.01 -4.38
N TYR A 42 -18.38 9.02 -3.11
CA TYR A 42 -17.50 9.40 -2.01
C TYR A 42 -16.42 8.34 -1.73
N ALA A 43 -16.76 7.06 -1.86
CA ALA A 43 -15.81 5.97 -1.70
C ALA A 43 -14.69 6.02 -2.76
N ILE A 44 -15.04 6.30 -4.02
CA ILE A 44 -14.07 6.49 -5.10
C ILE A 44 -13.17 7.71 -4.82
N LEU A 45 -13.75 8.86 -4.47
CA LEU A 45 -12.96 10.07 -4.18
C LEU A 45 -12.00 9.87 -3.02
N GLY A 46 -12.45 9.21 -1.94
CA GLY A 46 -11.60 8.92 -0.80
C GLY A 46 -10.50 7.91 -1.12
N THR A 47 -10.78 6.92 -1.98
CA THR A 47 -9.77 5.98 -2.47
C THR A 47 -8.71 6.70 -3.32
N LEU A 48 -9.12 7.61 -4.21
CA LEU A 48 -8.19 8.45 -4.99
C LEU A 48 -7.32 9.34 -4.08
N GLY A 49 -7.91 9.91 -3.03
CA GLY A 49 -7.17 10.67 -2.01
C GLY A 49 -6.12 9.82 -1.30
N LEU A 50 -6.47 8.58 -0.92
CA LEU A 50 -5.55 7.62 -0.32
C LEU A 50 -4.37 7.29 -1.26
N ILE A 51 -4.65 7.00 -2.52
CA ILE A 51 -3.61 6.74 -3.54
C ILE A 51 -2.71 7.96 -3.69
N GLY A 52 -3.29 9.17 -3.75
CA GLY A 52 -2.54 10.42 -3.82
C GLY A 52 -1.63 10.65 -2.62
N ALA A 53 -2.11 10.36 -1.40
CA ALA A 53 -1.33 10.49 -0.18
C ALA A 53 -0.17 9.49 -0.13
N ILE A 54 -0.40 8.24 -0.52
CA ILE A 54 0.66 7.22 -0.62
C ILE A 54 1.70 7.64 -1.67
N TYR A 55 1.25 8.08 -2.85
CA TYR A 55 2.13 8.56 -3.91
C TYR A 55 2.99 9.74 -3.44
N TYR A 56 2.38 10.72 -2.77
CA TYR A 56 3.09 11.86 -2.21
C TYR A 56 4.12 11.44 -1.15
N GLY A 57 3.76 10.54 -0.24
CA GLY A 57 4.70 10.01 0.77
C GLY A 57 5.91 9.34 0.14
N VAL A 58 5.69 8.49 -0.89
CA VAL A 58 6.79 7.85 -1.64
C VAL A 58 7.65 8.87 -2.38
N TRP A 59 7.02 9.88 -2.98
CA TRP A 59 7.73 10.95 -3.69
C TRP A 59 8.62 11.77 -2.75
N GLU A 60 8.12 12.11 -1.56
CA GLU A 60 8.86 12.89 -0.58
C GLU A 60 10.04 12.09 0.00
N LEU A 61 9.86 10.80 0.28
CA LEU A 61 10.95 9.91 0.69
C LEU A 61 12.05 9.83 -0.37
N ARG A 62 11.66 9.72 -1.65
CA ARG A 62 12.63 9.68 -2.77
C ARG A 62 13.41 10.98 -2.95
N LYS A 63 12.85 12.13 -2.59
CA LYS A 63 13.60 13.39 -2.61
C LYS A 63 14.71 13.40 -1.57
N GLY A 64 14.40 12.95 -0.35
CA GLY A 64 15.38 12.89 0.75
C GLY A 64 16.51 11.87 0.53
N GLU A 65 16.32 10.89 -0.36
CA GLU A 65 17.38 9.94 -0.76
C GLU A 65 18.33 10.49 -1.86
N LEU A 66 17.97 11.61 -2.51
CA LEU A 66 18.75 12.24 -3.60
C LEU A 66 19.51 13.51 -3.18
N GLU A 67 19.37 13.91 -1.91
CA GLU A 67 20.17 14.97 -1.25
C GLU A 67 21.26 14.36 -0.37
#